data_AF-A0A2S6MXE2-F1
#
_entry.id   AF-A0A2S6MXE2-F1
#
_cell.length_a   1.000
_cell.length_b   1.000
_cell.length_c   1.000
_cell.angle_alpha   90.00
_cell.angle_beta   90.00
_cell.angle_gamma   90.00
#
_symmetry.space_group_name_H-M   'P 1'
#
loop_
_entity.id
_entity.type
_entity.pdbx_description
1 polymer ?
#
loop_
_entity_poly.entity_id
_entity_poly.type
_entity_poly.pdbx_seq_one_letter_code
_entity_poly.pdbx_strand_id
1 'polypeptide(L)'
;MGVVQVRLPDKIRAMIGRQVAEGRAADASDFLAEAARRYAEEFELDAECVSEAKAGIADVEAGRFRTVSTREDLAALEAEVMVRVRERLART
;
A
#
# COMPACT_ATOMS: atom_id res chain seq x y z
N MET A 1 -4.19 -20.86 -18.01
CA MET A 1 -3.12 -19.84 -17.95
C MET A 1 -2.72 -19.46 -19.36
N GLY A 2 -2.61 -18.17 -19.65
CA GLY A 2 -2.08 -17.68 -20.94
C GLY A 2 -0.56 -17.59 -20.91
N VAL A 3 0.08 -17.75 -22.07
CA VAL A 3 1.54 -17.56 -22.22
C VAL A 3 1.80 -16.13 -22.69
N VAL A 4 2.61 -15.39 -21.95
CA VAL A 4 3.07 -14.05 -22.32
C VAL A 4 4.56 -14.12 -22.66
N GLN A 5 4.94 -13.69 -23.86
CA GLN A 5 6.35 -13.54 -24.25
C GLN A 5 6.82 -12.12 -23.95
N VAL A 6 7.88 -11.99 -23.15
CA VAL A 6 8.46 -10.70 -22.78
C VAL A 6 9.94 -10.63 -23.15
N ARG A 7 10.41 -9.44 -23.53
CA ARG A 7 11.83 -9.16 -23.69
C ARG A 7 12.35 -8.48 -22.44
N LEU A 8 13.35 -9.08 -21.82
CA LEU A 8 13.96 -8.59 -20.58
C LEU A 8 15.36 -8.04 -20.86
N PRO A 9 15.76 -6.94 -20.21
CA PRO A 9 17.15 -6.50 -20.20
C PRO A 9 18.07 -7.58 -19.64
N ASP A 10 19.31 -7.67 -20.13
CA ASP A 10 20.26 -8.72 -19.76
C ASP A 10 20.53 -8.78 -18.26
N LYS A 11 20.61 -7.61 -17.61
CA LYS A 11 20.77 -7.51 -16.15
C LYS A 11 19.63 -8.22 -15.39
N ILE A 12 18.39 -8.06 -15.88
CA ILE A 12 17.22 -8.69 -15.27
C ILE A 12 17.22 -10.19 -15.53
N ARG A 13 17.54 -10.62 -16.75
CA ARG A 13 17.68 -12.04 -17.09
C ARG A 13 18.73 -12.74 -16.22
N ALA A 14 19.90 -12.11 -16.03
CA ALA A 14 20.97 -12.62 -15.18
C ALA A 14 20.56 -12.68 -13.70
N MET A 15 19.82 -11.67 -13.21
CA MET A 15 19.25 -11.68 -11.87
C MET A 15 18.29 -12.85 -11.68
N ILE A 16 17.33 -13.06 -12.59
CA ILE A 16 16.37 -14.18 -12.52
C ILE A 16 17.10 -15.52 -12.53
N GLY A 17 18.07 -15.71 -13.44
CA GLY A 17 18.86 -16.94 -13.51
C GLY A 17 19.56 -17.26 -12.20
N ARG A 18 20.08 -16.25 -11.50
CA ARG A 18 20.67 -16.41 -10.17
C ARG A 18 19.64 -16.80 -9.10
N GLN A 19 18.44 -16.21 -9.13
CA GLN A 19 17.37 -16.57 -8.18
C GLN A 19 16.93 -18.03 -8.33
N VAL A 20 16.86 -18.52 -9.56
CA VAL A 20 16.58 -19.93 -9.86
C VAL A 20 17.74 -20.83 -9.43
N ALA A 21 18.99 -20.46 -9.76
CA ALA A 21 20.17 -21.24 -9.39
C ALA A 21 20.36 -21.36 -7.87
N GLU A 22 19.95 -20.34 -7.12
CA GLU A 22 19.97 -20.34 -5.65
C GLU A 22 18.74 -21.05 -5.03
N GLY A 23 17.86 -21.64 -5.85
CA GLY A 23 16.68 -22.40 -5.40
C GLY A 23 15.57 -21.52 -4.80
N ARG A 24 15.63 -20.20 -4.98
CA ARG A 24 14.61 -19.26 -4.48
C ARG A 24 13.38 -19.17 -5.39
N ALA A 25 13.48 -19.67 -6.62
CA ALA A 25 12.37 -19.87 -7.53
C ALA A 25 12.59 -21.18 -8.31
N ALA A 26 11.52 -21.90 -8.66
CA ALA A 26 11.64 -23.15 -9.40
C ALA A 26 12.10 -22.91 -10.85
N ASP A 27 11.59 -21.85 -11.47
CA ASP A 27 12.02 -21.38 -12.79
C ASP A 27 11.75 -19.87 -12.97
N ALA A 28 12.04 -19.35 -14.17
CA ALA A 28 11.85 -17.95 -14.49
C ALA A 28 10.37 -17.54 -14.54
N SER A 29 9.47 -18.46 -14.88
CA SER A 29 8.02 -18.20 -14.93
C SER A 29 7.48 -18.04 -13.52
N ASP A 30 7.85 -18.95 -12.61
CA ASP A 30 7.50 -18.86 -11.19
C ASP A 30 8.01 -17.55 -10.56
N PHE A 31 9.25 -17.16 -10.87
CA PHE A 31 9.81 -15.89 -10.40
C PHE A 31 8.99 -14.70 -10.90
N LEU A 32 8.66 -14.65 -12.18
CA LEU A 32 7.92 -13.53 -12.77
C LEU A 32 6.46 -13.49 -12.31
N ALA A 33 5.82 -14.64 -12.10
CA ALA A 33 4.46 -14.72 -11.58
C ALA A 33 4.40 -14.17 -10.16
N GLU A 34 5.33 -14.56 -9.29
CA GLU A 34 5.42 -14.04 -7.92
C GLU A 34 5.75 -12.54 -7.89
N ALA A 35 6.67 -12.09 -8.74
CA ALA A 35 6.99 -10.66 -8.88
C ALA A 35 5.77 -9.84 -9.34
N ALA A 36 5.00 -10.35 -10.32
CA ALA A 36 3.80 -9.70 -10.80
C ALA A 36 2.69 -9.66 -9.73
N ARG A 37 2.53 -10.74 -8.94
CA ARG A 37 1.58 -10.77 -7.82
C ARG A 37 1.93 -9.69 -6.79
N ARG A 38 3.20 -9.61 -6.36
CA ARG A 38 3.64 -8.58 -5.40
C ARG A 38 3.46 -7.17 -5.95
N TYR A 39 3.77 -6.96 -7.23
CA TYR A 39 3.57 -5.66 -7.87
C TYR A 39 2.08 -5.28 -7.92
N ALA A 40 1.19 -6.23 -8.20
CA ALA A 40 -0.25 -5.98 -8.17
C ALA A 40 -0.73 -5.61 -6.76
N GLU A 41 -0.27 -6.34 -5.73
CA GLU A 41 -0.58 -6.05 -4.32
C GLU A 41 -0.07 -4.67 -3.90
N GLU A 42 1.16 -4.31 -4.27
CA GLU A 42 1.72 -2.98 -4.01
C GLU A 42 0.95 -1.88 -4.76
N PHE A 43 0.55 -2.13 -6.01
CA PHE A 43 -0.21 -1.17 -6.81
C PHE A 43 -1.62 -0.93 -6.25
N GLU A 44 -2.28 -1.96 -5.73
CA GLU A 44 -3.57 -1.83 -5.05
C GLU A 44 -3.46 -1.01 -3.77
N LEU A 45 -2.42 -1.26 -2.96
CA LEU A 45 -2.12 -0.48 -1.76
C LEU A 45 -1.80 0.99 -2.10
N ASP A 46 -1.01 1.23 -3.15
CA ASP A 46 -0.67 2.56 -3.62
C ASP A 46 -1.91 3.31 -4.10
N ALA A 47 -2.84 2.64 -4.79
CA ALA A 47 -4.07 3.27 -5.26
C ALA A 47 -4.97 3.74 -4.09
N GLU A 48 -5.11 2.93 -3.04
CA GLU A 48 -5.85 3.30 -1.83
C GLU A 48 -5.15 4.47 -1.11
N CYS A 49 -3.84 4.38 -0.89
CA CYS A 49 -3.06 5.44 -0.27
C CYS A 49 -3.13 6.77 -1.04
N VAL A 50 -3.05 6.72 -2.38
CA VAL A 50 -3.16 7.90 -3.24
C VAL A 50 -4.57 8.50 -3.18
N SER A 51 -5.60 7.67 -3.11
CA SER A 51 -6.99 8.15 -2.96
C SER A 51 -7.19 8.89 -1.63
N GLU A 52 -6.78 8.28 -0.52
CA GLU A 52 -6.88 8.90 0.81
C GLU A 52 -6.01 10.16 0.93
N ALA A 53 -4.80 10.14 0.36
CA ALA A 53 -3.95 11.33 0.31
C ALA A 53 -4.61 12.49 -0.47
N LYS A 54 -5.26 12.21 -1.61
CA LYS A 54 -5.99 13.23 -2.38
C LYS A 54 -7.18 13.78 -1.60
N ALA A 55 -7.93 12.92 -0.90
CA ALA A 55 -9.02 13.35 -0.04
C ALA A 55 -8.50 14.27 1.09
N GLY A 56 -7.40 13.88 1.75
CA GLY A 56 -6.75 14.69 2.78
C GLY A 56 -6.25 16.05 2.25
N ILE A 57 -5.65 16.09 1.06
CA ILE A 57 -5.24 17.36 0.41
C ILE A 57 -6.46 18.26 0.19
N ALA A 58 -7.55 17.72 -0.35
CA ALA A 58 -8.78 18.48 -0.57
C ALA A 58 -9.41 18.98 0.74
N ASP A 59 -9.31 18.21 1.83
CA ASP A 59 -9.72 18.64 3.17
C ASP A 59 -8.85 19.78 3.69
N VAL A 60 -7.53 19.71 3.51
CA VAL A 60 -6.60 20.79 3.89
C VAL A 60 -6.88 22.06 3.10
N GLU A 61 -7.01 21.96 1.77
CA GLU A 61 -7.33 23.09 0.89
C GLU A 61 -8.67 23.75 1.23
N ALA A 62 -9.65 22.95 1.65
CA ALA A 62 -10.95 23.44 2.10
C ALA A 62 -10.98 23.91 3.57
N GLY A 63 -9.84 23.87 4.28
CA GLY A 63 -9.76 24.25 5.70
C GLY A 63 -10.43 23.26 6.66
N ARG A 64 -10.79 22.05 6.21
CA ARG A 64 -11.38 20.98 7.01
C ARG A 64 -10.31 20.15 7.72
N PHE A 65 -9.40 20.81 8.43
CA PHE A 65 -8.36 20.16 9.21
C PHE A 65 -8.30 20.74 10.62
N ARG A 66 -7.71 19.97 11.53
CA ARG A 66 -7.40 20.43 12.89
C ARG A 66 -5.90 20.38 13.09
N THR A 67 -5.31 21.50 13.49
CA THR A 67 -3.91 21.52 13.91
C THR A 67 -3.77 20.90 15.30
N VAL A 68 -2.81 19.99 15.44
CA VAL A 68 -2.40 19.42 16.73
C VAL A 68 -0.96 19.87 16.95
N SER A 69 -0.75 20.82 17.84
CA SER A 69 0.58 21.41 18.09
C SER A 69 1.13 21.08 19.46
N THR A 70 0.27 20.65 20.39
CA THR A 70 0.62 20.34 21.77
C THR A 70 0.21 18.90 22.13
N ARG A 71 0.72 18.41 23.27
CA ARG A 71 0.30 17.10 23.79
C ARG A 71 -1.14 17.13 24.27
N GLU A 72 -1.59 18.27 24.77
CA GLU A 72 -2.95 18.53 25.20
C GLU A 72 -3.93 18.44 24.01
N ASP A 73 -3.55 19.00 22.85
CA ASP A 73 -4.35 18.88 21.62
C ASP A 73 -4.53 17.42 21.19
N LEU A 74 -3.46 16.63 21.29
CA LEU A 74 -3.48 15.21 20.94
C LEU A 74 -4.38 14.42 21.90
N ALA A 75 -4.24 14.62 23.21
CA ALA A 75 -5.07 13.96 24.21
C ALA A 75 -6.56 14.31 24.06
N ALA A 76 -6.86 15.57 23.72
CA ALA A 76 -8.23 15.99 23.44
C ALA A 76 -8.80 15.32 22.17
N LEU A 77 -8.00 15.21 21.11
CA LEU A 77 -8.38 14.51 19.88
C LEU A 77 -8.65 13.02 20.15
N GLU A 78 -7.78 12.34 20.88
CA GLU A 78 -7.93 10.93 21.24
C GLU A 78 -9.22 10.68 22.02
N ALA A 79 -9.50 11.50 23.03
CA ALA A 79 -10.73 11.38 23.81
C ALA A 79 -11.99 11.54 22.94
N GLU A 80 -11.99 12.53 22.03
CA GLU A 80 -13.08 12.78 21.10
C GLU A 80 -13.27 11.62 20.10
N VAL A 81 -12.19 11.07 19.56
CA VAL A 81 -12.24 9.86 18.71
C VAL A 81 -12.86 8.70 19.46
N MET A 82 -12.42 8.43 20.70
CA MET A 82 -12.91 7.29 21.47
C MET A 82 -14.39 7.40 21.83
N VAL A 83 -14.90 8.61 22.10
CA VAL A 83 -16.34 8.85 22.28
C VAL A 83 -17.10 8.49 21.00
N ARG A 84 -16.66 9.01 19.85
CA ARG A 84 -17.30 8.74 18.54
C ARG A 84 -17.30 7.24 18.19
N VAL A 85 -16.19 6.54 18.46
CA VAL A 85 -16.09 5.09 18.23
C VAL A 85 -17.11 4.35 19.10
N ARG A 86 -17.17 4.65 20.40
CA ARG A 86 -18.14 4.02 21.32
C ARG A 86 -19.57 4.26 20.89
N GLU A 87 -19.91 5.48 20.48
CA GLU A 87 -21.25 5.82 20.00
C GLU A 87 -21.62 5.08 18.71
N ARG A 88 -20.66 4.83 17.81
CA ARG A 88 -20.91 4.05 16.58
C ARG A 88 -21.11 2.58 16.91
N LEU A 89 -20.28 2.03 17.78
CA LEU A 89 -20.40 0.63 18.23
C LEU A 89 -21.72 0.37 18.96
N ALA A 90 -22.22 1.33 19.74
CA ALA A 90 -23.52 1.21 20.42
C ALA A 90 -24.74 1.31 19.48
N ARG A 91 -24.54 1.75 18.24
CA ARG A 91 -25.59 1.86 17.20
C ARG A 91 -25.59 0.68 16.22
N THR A 92 -24.66 -0.27 16.39
CA THR A 92 -24.57 -1.50 15.59
C THR A 92 -25.19 -2.65 16.36
#